data_AF-A0A937MEW6-F1
#
_entry.id   AF-A0A937MEW6-F1
#
_cell.length_a   1.000
_cell.length_b   1.000
_cell.length_c   1.000
_cell.angle_alpha   90.00
_cell.angle_beta   90.00
_cell.angle_gamma   90.00
#
_symmetry.space_group_name_H-M   'P 1'
#
loop_
_entity.id
_entity.type
_entity.pdbx_description
1 polymer ?
#
loop_
_entity_poly.entity_id
_entity_poly.type
_entity_poly.pdbx_seq_one_letter_code
_entity_poly.pdbx_strand_id
1 'polypeptide(L)'
;HIGLDIDFYHDQSDQIKLPRETENLYAIDKEKAALFTETTSGLDYSSEEMLEWYFTHSKKTLAEHLPKHGSSDAQPPRQAIIFPIQFPPGTFHIITEQGAVDIKALRLAVEVSV
;
A
#
# COMPACT_ATOMS: atom_id res chain seq x y z
N HIS A 1 -5.29 -8.47 -6.81
CA HIS A 1 -5.80 -7.09 -6.89
C HIS A 1 -5.49 -6.40 -5.58
N ILE A 2 -4.71 -5.33 -5.62
CA ILE A 2 -4.37 -4.49 -4.48
C ILE A 2 -5.11 -3.15 -4.58
N GLY A 3 -5.96 -2.84 -3.60
CA GLY A 3 -6.50 -1.52 -3.34
C GLY A 3 -5.58 -0.72 -2.42
N LEU A 4 -5.61 0.61 -2.54
CA LEU A 4 -4.66 1.51 -1.90
C LEU A 4 -5.39 2.71 -1.29
N ASP A 5 -5.08 3.01 -0.03
CA ASP A 5 -5.52 4.20 0.70
C ASP A 5 -4.35 4.74 1.53
N ILE A 6 -4.10 6.05 1.47
CA ILE A 6 -2.88 6.69 2.00
C ILE A 6 -3.26 7.92 2.84
N ASP A 7 -2.76 7.98 4.07
CA ASP A 7 -2.81 9.14 4.94
C ASP A 7 -1.43 9.83 4.95
N PHE A 8 -1.39 11.17 4.92
CA PHE A 8 -0.16 11.97 4.85
C PHE A 8 0.09 12.81 6.11
N TYR A 9 1.36 13.19 6.35
CA TYR A 9 1.70 14.26 7.30
C TYR A 9 1.62 15.63 6.61
N HIS A 10 0.41 16.02 6.18
CA HIS A 10 0.17 17.30 5.51
C HIS A 10 -1.16 17.89 5.97
N ASP A 11 -1.19 19.20 6.27
CA ASP A 11 -2.38 19.90 6.81
C ASP A 11 -3.57 19.89 5.83
N GLN A 12 -3.31 19.62 4.55
CA GLN A 12 -4.31 19.51 3.50
C GLN A 12 -4.19 18.16 2.78
N SER A 13 -4.17 17.06 3.54
CA SER A 13 -4.07 15.69 3.00
C SER A 13 -5.07 15.41 1.88
N ASP A 14 -6.30 15.93 2.02
CA ASP A 14 -7.41 15.69 1.10
C ASP A 14 -7.26 16.42 -0.24
N GLN A 15 -6.28 17.33 -0.35
CA GLN A 15 -6.02 18.15 -1.54
C GLN A 15 -4.74 17.75 -2.27
N ILE A 16 -4.02 16.73 -1.77
CA ILE A 16 -2.81 16.23 -2.40
C ILE A 16 -3.17 15.59 -3.74
N LYS A 17 -2.40 15.95 -4.76
CA LYS A 17 -2.57 15.41 -6.11
C LYS A 17 -1.31 14.70 -6.54
N LEU A 18 -1.50 13.50 -7.09
CA LEU A 18 -0.41 12.79 -7.75
C LEU A 18 -0.10 13.49 -9.07
N PRO A 19 1.16 13.51 -9.52
CA PRO A 19 1.50 13.93 -10.86
C PRO A 19 0.75 13.06 -11.86
N ARG A 20 0.25 13.66 -12.94
CA ARG A 20 -0.51 12.95 -13.97
C ARG A 20 0.22 11.74 -14.55
N GLU A 21 1.54 11.79 -14.64
CA GLU A 21 2.37 10.67 -15.08
C GLU A 21 2.28 9.48 -14.12
N THR A 22 2.37 9.75 -12.82
CA THR A 22 2.18 8.76 -11.75
C THR A 22 0.77 8.18 -11.78
N GLU A 23 -0.26 9.01 -11.96
CA GLU A 23 -1.64 8.54 -12.11
C GLU A 23 -1.82 7.61 -13.32
N ASN A 24 -1.21 7.95 -14.45
CA ASN A 24 -1.26 7.13 -15.66
C ASN A 24 -0.54 5.78 -15.46
N LEU A 25 0.64 5.78 -14.84
CA LEU A 25 1.37 4.56 -14.51
C LEU A 25 0.56 3.68 -13.57
N TYR A 26 -0.06 4.29 -12.55
CA TYR A 26 -0.95 3.60 -11.63
C TYR A 26 -2.18 3.04 -12.35
N ALA A 27 -2.75 3.75 -13.32
CA ALA A 27 -3.88 3.25 -14.09
C ALA A 27 -3.54 2.03 -14.98
N ILE A 28 -2.27 1.88 -15.37
CA ILE A 28 -1.78 0.76 -16.20
C ILE A 28 -1.49 -0.48 -15.33
N ASP A 29 -0.72 -0.31 -14.26
CA ASP A 29 -0.33 -1.40 -13.35
C ASP A 29 -0.12 -0.87 -11.92
N LYS A 30 -1.21 -0.84 -11.16
CA LYS A 30 -1.24 -0.35 -9.77
C LYS A 30 -0.29 -1.08 -8.83
N GLU A 31 -0.10 -2.37 -9.08
CA GLU A 31 0.62 -3.27 -8.19
C GLU A 31 2.13 -3.04 -8.32
N LYS A 32 2.60 -2.72 -9.53
CA LYS A 32 4.02 -2.53 -9.87
C LYS A 32 4.47 -1.08 -10.03
N ALA A 33 3.55 -0.12 -10.03
CA ALA A 33 3.92 1.30 -10.07
C ALA A 33 4.69 1.67 -8.79
N ALA A 34 5.97 2.02 -8.95
CA ALA A 34 6.83 2.47 -7.87
C ALA A 34 6.37 3.87 -7.42
N LEU A 35 5.67 3.93 -6.29
CA LEU A 35 4.98 5.13 -5.81
C LEU A 35 5.60 5.67 -4.52
N PHE A 36 6.22 4.80 -3.73
CA PHE A 36 6.64 5.09 -2.37
C PHE A 36 8.16 5.16 -2.30
N THR A 37 8.73 6.31 -1.98
CA THR A 37 10.18 6.48 -1.89
C THR A 37 10.62 6.41 -0.43
N GLU A 38 11.54 5.51 -0.11
CA GLU A 38 12.19 5.46 1.21
C GLU A 38 13.11 6.67 1.36
N THR A 39 12.90 7.46 2.41
CA THR A 39 13.53 8.78 2.57
C THR A 39 15.03 8.68 2.82
N THR A 40 15.50 7.62 3.48
CA THR A 40 16.91 7.43 3.84
C THR A 40 17.77 6.92 2.68
N SER A 41 17.23 6.01 1.88
CA SER A 41 17.94 5.35 0.79
C SER A 41 17.65 5.96 -0.58
N GLY A 42 16.51 6.64 -0.73
CA GLY A 42 16.00 7.12 -2.01
C GLY A 42 15.49 5.99 -2.91
N LEU A 43 15.26 4.79 -2.37
CA LEU A 43 14.74 3.66 -3.12
C LEU A 43 13.22 3.77 -3.28
N ASP A 44 12.74 3.50 -4.49
CA ASP A 44 11.32 3.49 -4.80
C ASP A 44 10.73 2.09 -4.62
N TYR A 45 9.53 2.03 -4.07
CA TYR A 45 8.77 0.83 -3.77
C TYR A 45 7.40 0.90 -4.44
N SER A 46 6.99 -0.22 -4.99
CA SER A 46 5.64 -0.48 -5.49
C SER A 46 4.70 -0.95 -4.37
N SER A 47 3.41 -1.08 -4.67
CA SER A 47 2.43 -1.58 -3.69
C SER A 47 2.71 -3.03 -3.26
N GLU A 48 3.21 -3.87 -4.18
CA GLU A 48 3.68 -5.23 -3.85
C GLU A 48 4.89 -5.19 -2.93
N GLU A 49 5.90 -4.37 -3.23
CA GLU A 49 7.11 -4.28 -2.41
C GLU A 49 6.81 -3.68 -1.04
N MET A 50 5.83 -2.78 -0.91
CA MET A 50 5.36 -2.30 0.39
C MET A 50 4.67 -3.38 1.21
N LEU A 51 3.96 -4.31 0.57
CA LEU A 51 3.37 -5.47 1.24
C LEU A 51 4.48 -6.42 1.74
N GLU A 52 5.50 -6.68 0.93
CA GLU A 52 6.68 -7.47 1.34
C GLU A 52 7.45 -6.81 2.48
N TRP A 53 7.63 -5.49 2.41
CA TRP A 53 8.23 -4.69 3.47
C TRP A 53 7.46 -4.83 4.78
N TYR A 54 6.12 -4.78 4.72
CA TYR A 54 5.26 -4.97 5.88
C TYR A 54 5.40 -6.37 6.48
N PHE A 55 5.39 -7.43 5.68
CA PHE A 55 5.56 -8.80 6.20
C PHE A 55 6.94 -8.99 6.84
N THR A 56 7.98 -8.45 6.22
CA THR A 56 9.35 -8.51 6.73
C THR A 56 9.48 -7.81 8.08
N HIS A 57 8.90 -6.61 8.23
CA HIS A 57 8.99 -5.83 9.47
C HIS A 57 8.06 -6.32 10.58
N SER A 58 6.83 -6.71 10.23
CA SER A 58 5.84 -7.20 11.19
C SER A 58 6.10 -8.63 11.64
N LYS A 59 6.96 -9.38 10.91
CA LYS A 59 7.16 -10.83 11.07
C LYS A 59 5.88 -11.65 10.95
N LYS A 60 4.88 -11.08 10.27
CA LYS A 60 3.60 -11.75 10.01
C LYS A 60 3.60 -12.35 8.62
N THR A 61 2.78 -13.37 8.43
CA THR A 61 2.56 -14.01 7.13
C THR A 61 1.13 -13.81 6.67
N LEU A 62 0.89 -13.83 5.36
CA LEU A 62 -0.46 -13.76 4.79
C LEU A 62 -1.41 -14.81 5.41
N ALA A 63 -0.89 -16.01 5.73
CA ALA A 63 -1.64 -17.11 6.32
C ALA A 63 -2.23 -16.78 7.71
N GLU A 64 -1.59 -15.88 8.46
CA GLU A 64 -2.10 -15.44 9.78
C GLU A 64 -3.28 -14.47 9.66
N HIS A 65 -3.46 -13.88 8.49
CA HIS A 65 -4.55 -12.95 8.17
C HIS A 65 -5.70 -13.61 7.42
N LEU A 66 -5.50 -14.83 6.90
CA LEU A 66 -6.57 -15.61 6.28
C LEU A 66 -7.47 -16.23 7.36
N PRO A 67 -8.80 -16.21 7.20
CA PRO A 67 -9.69 -16.88 8.13
C PRO A 67 -9.35 -18.38 8.18
N LYS A 68 -9.14 -18.89 9.39
CA LYS A 68 -8.92 -20.32 9.63
C LYS A 68 -10.15 -21.07 9.14
N HIS A 69 -9.99 -21.84 8.06
CA HIS A 69 -11.07 -22.53 7.35
C HIS A 69 -12.14 -23.11 8.29
N GLY A 70 -13.39 -22.66 8.11
CA GLY A 70 -14.56 -23.47 8.38
C GLY A 70 -14.94 -24.16 7.07
N SER A 71 -14.94 -25.49 7.05
CA SER A 71 -15.34 -26.30 5.90
C SER A 71 -16.73 -25.90 5.42
N SER A 72 -16.82 -25.23 4.28
CA SER A 72 -18.07 -25.06 3.55
C SER A 72 -17.75 -25.15 2.07
N ASP A 73 -18.41 -26.08 1.37
CA ASP A 73 -18.29 -26.41 -0.06
C ASP A 73 -18.68 -25.26 -1.02
N ALA A 74 -18.83 -24.03 -0.51
CA ALA A 74 -19.06 -22.85 -1.32
C ALA A 74 -17.71 -22.26 -1.73
N GLN A 75 -17.54 -22.01 -3.03
CA GLN A 75 -16.42 -21.25 -3.58
C GLN A 75 -16.24 -19.98 -2.72
N PRO A 76 -15.11 -19.83 -2.00
CA PRO A 76 -14.98 -18.75 -1.04
C PRO A 76 -15.18 -17.41 -1.79
N PRO A 77 -16.03 -16.50 -1.28
CA PRO A 77 -16.13 -15.18 -1.87
C PRO A 77 -14.73 -14.56 -1.89
N ARG A 78 -14.44 -13.75 -2.92
CA ARG A 78 -13.16 -13.03 -2.98
C ARG A 78 -12.98 -12.26 -1.68
N GLN A 79 -11.91 -12.55 -0.94
CA GLN A 79 -11.67 -11.95 0.36
C GLN A 79 -10.67 -10.82 0.20
N ALA A 80 -11.07 -9.61 0.63
CA ALA A 80 -10.17 -8.48 0.75
C ALA A 80 -9.57 -8.45 2.16
N ILE A 81 -8.26 -8.59 2.26
CA ILE A 81 -7.50 -8.46 3.51
C ILE A 81 -6.89 -7.06 3.53
N ILE A 82 -7.10 -6.32 4.62
CA ILE A 82 -6.55 -4.98 4.79
C ILE A 82 -5.29 -5.06 5.66
N PHE A 83 -4.16 -4.58 5.14
CA PHE A 83 -2.91 -4.43 5.86
C PHE A 83 -2.67 -2.95 6.21
N PRO A 84 -2.87 -2.57 7.49
CA PRO A 84 -2.57 -1.22 7.94
C PRO A 84 -1.07 -1.10 8.26
N ILE A 85 -0.41 -0.19 7.57
CA ILE A 85 1.00 0.14 7.76
C ILE A 85 1.06 1.58 8.27
N GLN A 86 1.84 1.82 9.31
CA GLN A 86 2.05 3.15 9.88
C GLN A 86 3.53 3.51 9.80
N PHE A 87 3.79 4.76 9.45
CA PHE A 87 5.15 5.26 9.29
C PHE A 87 5.42 6.43 10.25
N PRO A 88 6.56 6.41 10.95
CA PRO A 88 7.12 7.62 11.53
C PRO A 88 7.40 8.68 10.45
N PRO A 89 7.39 9.98 10.79
CA PRO A 89 7.85 11.03 9.88
C PRO A 89 9.25 10.75 9.34
N GLY A 90 9.49 11.09 8.07
CA GLY A 90 10.76 10.87 7.38
C GLY A 90 11.08 9.41 7.05
N THR A 91 10.09 8.51 7.04
CA THR A 91 10.30 7.11 6.64
C THR A 91 10.05 6.95 5.14
N PHE A 92 8.83 7.20 4.69
CA PHE A 92 8.44 7.15 3.28
C PHE A 92 7.75 8.43 2.87
N HIS A 93 7.97 8.83 1.62
CA HIS A 93 7.26 9.92 0.98
C HIS A 93 6.76 9.50 -0.40
N ILE A 94 5.85 10.28 -0.96
CA ILE A 94 5.48 10.20 -2.37
C ILE A 94 5.78 11.53 -3.05
N ILE A 95 6.03 11.50 -4.36
CA ILE A 95 6.14 12.72 -5.16
C ILE A 95 4.74 13.16 -5.59
N THR A 96 4.36 14.37 -5.18
CA THR A 96 3.07 15.01 -5.48
C THR A 96 3.29 16.23 -6.38
N GLU A 97 2.22 16.82 -6.92
CA GLU A 97 2.32 18.11 -7.62
C GLU A 97 2.87 19.23 -6.71
N GLN A 98 2.69 19.09 -5.39
CA GLN A 98 3.18 20.03 -4.38
C GLN A 98 4.62 19.75 -3.94
N GLY A 99 5.25 18.67 -4.42
CA GLY A 99 6.57 18.19 -4.01
C GLY A 99 6.50 16.87 -3.23
N ALA A 100 7.61 16.50 -2.58
CA ALA A 100 7.66 15.30 -1.75
C ALA A 100 6.80 15.48 -0.49
N VAL A 101 5.89 14.54 -0.25
CA VAL A 101 5.01 14.55 0.94
C VAL A 101 5.16 13.25 1.70
N ASP A 102 5.45 13.38 2.99
CA ASP A 102 5.62 12.25 3.91
C ASP A 102 4.30 11.50 4.14
N ILE A 103 4.43 10.17 4.15
CA ILE A 103 3.33 9.25 4.39
C ILE A 103 3.23 8.99 5.89
N LYS A 104 2.01 9.07 6.41
CA LYS A 104 1.67 8.74 7.79
C LYS A 104 1.18 7.31 7.93
N ALA A 105 0.26 6.91 7.06
CA ALA A 105 -0.27 5.56 7.06
C ALA A 105 -0.64 5.11 5.65
N LEU A 106 -0.59 3.80 5.46
CA LEU A 106 -0.87 3.13 4.21
C LEU A 106 -1.77 1.93 4.51
N ARG A 107 -2.92 1.84 3.84
CA ARG A 107 -3.82 0.68 3.92
C ARG A 107 -3.79 -0.03 2.58
N LEU A 108 -3.20 -1.24 2.56
CA LEU A 108 -3.17 -2.10 1.39
C LEU A 108 -4.31 -3.12 1.49
N ALA A 109 -5.25 -3.08 0.56
CA ALA A 109 -6.36 -4.04 0.48
C ALA A 109 -6.03 -5.12 -0.55
N VAL A 110 -5.62 -6.30 -0.11
CA VAL A 110 -5.26 -7.42 -1.00
C VAL A 110 -6.46 -8.33 -1.18
N GLU A 111 -6.98 -8.40 -2.41
CA GLU A 111 -7.99 -9.36 -2.82
C GLU A 111 -7.32 -10.70 -3.15
N VAL A 112 -7.58 -11.70 -2.31
CA VAL A 112 -7.05 -13.06 -2.49
C VAL A 112 -8.14 -13.92 -3.14
N SER A 113 -7.77 -14.58 -4.24
CA SER A 113 -8.57 -15.65 -4.85
C SER A 113 -8.08 -16.98 -4.28
N VAL A 114 -8.96 -17.72 -3.62
CA VAL A 114 -8.67 -19.06 -3.05
C VAL A 114 -9.22 -20.14 -3.95
#